data_AF-A0A2E9JL95-F1
#
_entry.id   AF-A0A2E9JL95-F1
#
_cell.length_a   1.000
_cell.length_b   1.000
_cell.length_c   1.000
_cell.angle_alpha   90.00
_cell.angle_beta   90.00
_cell.angle_gamma   90.00
#
_symmetry.space_group_name_H-M   'P 1'
#
loop_
_entity.id
_entity.type
_entity.pdbx_description
1 polymer ?
#
loop_
_entity_poly.entity_id
_entity_poly.type
_entity_poly.pdbx_seq_one_letter_code
_entity_poly.pdbx_strand_id
1 'polypeptide(L)'
;MNLEKLKQAEFWFLNRYPAGFLDPEMAAIGKKHKMEKMITLTQESFAKKNFRDTSNIIENMIKIVSRSSMVSVFEKPKFRDFANGLEPKEKNALVAGLKQQLHGDEQKGFEKILDIMKIGKIAKWSLISICPVYFRPQDEVFVKPTTAKGVIAHFELHSLLYRPQPYWEFYQEFRSIINDMKTKVDPSLSVNSAAFTGFLMMSLPSMKDL
;
A
#
# COMPACT_ATOMS: atom_id res chain seq x y z
N MET A 1 -15.67 -10.64 -8.81
CA MET A 1 -14.46 -11.39 -8.44
C MET A 1 -14.68 -12.86 -8.74
N ASN A 2 -13.74 -13.52 -9.42
CA ASN A 2 -13.73 -14.95 -9.66
C ASN A 2 -13.24 -15.71 -8.41
N LEU A 3 -14.16 -16.31 -7.66
CA LEU A 3 -13.86 -17.04 -6.42
C LEU A 3 -13.12 -18.37 -6.66
N GLU A 4 -13.42 -19.05 -7.76
CA GLU A 4 -12.77 -20.31 -8.11
C GLU A 4 -11.26 -20.12 -8.29
N LYS A 5 -10.86 -19.07 -9.02
CA LYS A 5 -9.43 -18.72 -9.18
C LYS A 5 -8.77 -18.32 -7.86
N LEU A 6 -9.48 -17.67 -6.95
CA LEU A 6 -8.97 -17.34 -5.62
C LEU A 6 -8.74 -18.60 -4.78
N LYS A 7 -9.66 -19.55 -4.80
CA LYS A 7 -9.51 -20.85 -4.12
C LYS A 7 -8.41 -21.71 -4.74
N GLN A 8 -8.25 -21.65 -6.05
CA GLN A 8 -7.15 -22.32 -6.73
C GLN A 8 -5.80 -21.71 -6.31
N ALA A 9 -5.69 -20.37 -6.27
CA ALA A 9 -4.50 -19.67 -5.80
C ALA A 9 -4.12 -20.04 -4.36
N GLU A 10 -5.11 -20.05 -3.46
CA GLU A 10 -4.95 -20.52 -2.08
C GLU A 10 -4.44 -21.95 -2.02
N PHE A 11 -5.08 -22.88 -2.73
CA PHE A 11 -4.69 -24.29 -2.77
C PHE A 11 -3.24 -24.46 -3.19
N TRP A 12 -2.81 -23.82 -4.28
CA TRP A 12 -1.43 -23.92 -4.75
C TRP A 12 -0.43 -23.31 -3.77
N PHE A 13 -0.79 -22.17 -3.16
CA PHE A 13 0.08 -21.52 -2.19
C PHE A 13 0.28 -22.39 -0.94
N LEU A 14 -0.79 -22.91 -0.36
CA LEU A 14 -0.72 -23.74 0.85
C LEU A 14 -0.14 -25.14 0.57
N ASN A 15 -0.31 -25.67 -0.64
CA ASN A 15 0.35 -26.92 -1.02
C ASN A 15 1.88 -26.75 -1.11
N ARG A 16 2.37 -25.57 -1.51
CA ARG A 16 3.80 -25.25 -1.53
C ARG A 16 4.32 -24.80 -0.16
N TYR A 17 3.51 -24.05 0.58
CA TYR A 17 3.83 -23.44 1.87
C TYR A 17 2.76 -23.83 2.91
N PRO A 18 2.82 -25.05 3.48
CA PRO A 18 1.77 -25.56 4.37
C PRO A 18 1.50 -24.71 5.60
N ALA A 19 2.51 -23.98 6.10
CA ALA A 19 2.38 -23.04 7.21
C ALA A 19 2.06 -21.59 6.77
N GLY A 20 1.67 -21.39 5.51
CA GLY A 20 1.39 -20.07 4.93
C GLY A 20 2.61 -19.16 5.01
N PHE A 21 2.44 -17.93 5.50
CA PHE A 21 3.54 -16.99 5.68
C PHE A 21 4.52 -17.34 6.82
N LEU A 22 4.18 -18.31 7.68
CA LEU A 22 5.09 -18.83 8.70
C LEU A 22 6.01 -19.93 8.19
N ASP A 23 5.79 -20.41 6.95
CA ASP A 23 6.70 -21.34 6.29
C ASP A 23 8.13 -20.76 6.24
N PRO A 24 9.19 -21.55 6.49
CA PRO A 24 10.57 -21.04 6.54
C PRO A 24 11.00 -20.21 5.32
N GLU A 25 10.58 -20.60 4.10
CA GLU A 25 10.90 -19.88 2.87
C GLU A 25 10.21 -18.50 2.85
N MET A 26 8.91 -18.49 3.19
CA MET A 26 8.10 -17.26 3.24
C MET A 26 8.54 -16.33 4.37
N ALA A 27 8.91 -16.88 5.53
CA ALA A 27 9.42 -16.12 6.66
C ALA A 27 10.75 -15.42 6.31
N ALA A 28 11.63 -16.08 5.55
CA ALA A 28 12.89 -15.48 5.09
C ALA A 28 12.66 -14.30 4.13
N ILE A 29 11.67 -14.40 3.24
CA ILE A 29 11.25 -13.29 2.37
C ILE A 29 10.64 -12.16 3.21
N GLY A 30 9.74 -12.49 4.13
CA GLY A 30 9.05 -11.56 5.03
C GLY A 30 10.00 -10.67 5.85
N LYS A 31 11.12 -11.22 6.33
CA LYS A 31 12.15 -10.47 7.09
C LYS A 31 12.69 -9.25 6.33
N LYS A 32 12.76 -9.30 5.00
CA LYS A 32 13.24 -8.18 4.17
C LYS A 32 12.32 -6.97 4.24
N HIS A 33 11.03 -7.19 4.51
CA HIS A 33 10.04 -6.11 4.54
C HIS A 33 10.03 -5.32 5.85
N LYS A 34 10.53 -5.91 6.95
CA LYS A 34 10.56 -5.28 8.29
C LYS A 34 9.19 -4.70 8.69
N MET A 35 8.12 -5.44 8.39
CA MET A 35 6.74 -4.94 8.45
C MET A 35 6.38 -4.34 9.81
N GLU A 36 6.63 -5.06 10.91
CA GLU A 36 6.35 -4.59 12.27
C GLU A 36 7.05 -3.25 12.56
N LYS A 37 8.35 -3.14 12.25
CA LYS A 37 9.12 -1.90 12.43
C LYS A 37 8.56 -0.74 11.61
N MET A 38 8.07 -1.00 10.40
CA MET A 38 7.49 0.05 9.55
C MET A 38 6.10 0.47 10.03
N ILE A 39 5.29 -0.47 10.52
CA ILE A 39 3.98 -0.21 11.13
C ILE A 39 4.16 0.65 12.38
N THR A 40 4.98 0.21 13.33
CA THR A 40 5.27 0.96 14.57
C THR A 40 5.78 2.36 14.27
N LEU A 41 6.79 2.48 13.40
CA LEU A 41 7.32 3.78 12.98
C LEU A 41 6.22 4.68 12.41
N THR A 42 5.38 4.15 11.52
CA THR A 42 4.33 4.96 10.85
C THR A 42 3.27 5.41 11.84
N GLN A 43 2.81 4.52 12.73
CA GLN A 43 1.79 4.83 13.73
C GLN A 43 2.30 5.83 14.77
N GLU A 44 3.54 5.69 15.23
CA GLU A 44 4.17 6.62 16.16
C GLU A 44 4.41 7.98 15.52
N SER A 45 4.99 8.02 14.31
CA SER A 45 5.26 9.26 13.57
C SER A 45 3.98 10.03 13.27
N PHE A 46 2.91 9.32 12.90
CA PHE A 46 1.63 9.92 12.49
C PHE A 46 0.53 9.78 13.55
N ALA A 47 0.90 9.70 14.83
CA ALA A 47 -0.06 9.89 15.91
C ALA A 47 -0.73 11.27 15.79
N LYS A 48 -2.05 11.36 16.02
CA LYS A 48 -2.86 12.58 15.78
C LYS A 48 -2.27 13.84 16.43
N LYS A 49 -1.64 13.70 17.60
CA LYS A 49 -0.97 14.78 18.35
C LYS A 49 0.26 15.38 17.67
N ASN A 50 0.92 14.63 16.77
CA ASN A 50 2.16 15.07 16.11
C ASN A 50 1.91 16.03 14.95
N PHE A 51 0.69 16.09 14.41
CA PHE A 51 0.32 16.93 13.27
C PHE A 51 0.29 18.45 13.56
N ARG A 52 0.73 18.87 14.75
CA ARG A 52 1.01 20.29 15.05
C ARG A 52 2.38 20.75 14.53
N ASP A 53 3.27 19.81 14.21
CA ASP A 53 4.61 20.08 13.70
C ASP A 53 4.72 19.64 12.24
N THR A 54 4.51 20.59 11.33
CA THR A 54 4.56 20.34 9.88
C THR A 54 5.90 19.77 9.45
N SER A 55 7.01 20.32 9.92
CA SER A 55 8.36 19.91 9.51
C SER A 55 8.64 18.46 9.89
N ASN A 56 8.34 18.09 11.14
CA ASN A 56 8.51 16.72 11.61
C ASN A 56 7.62 15.72 10.85
N ILE A 57 6.38 16.08 10.48
CA ILE A 57 5.53 15.20 9.66
C ILE A 57 6.16 14.99 8.27
N ILE A 58 6.64 16.04 7.63
CA ILE A 58 7.31 15.93 6.31
C ILE A 58 8.54 15.04 6.39
N GLU A 59 9.41 15.24 7.39
CA GLU A 59 10.59 14.40 7.61
C GLU A 59 10.21 12.93 7.83
N ASN A 60 9.14 12.67 8.58
CA ASN A 60 8.65 11.31 8.79
C ASN A 60 8.06 10.68 7.53
N MET A 61 7.36 11.43 6.68
CA MET A 61 6.91 10.94 5.37
C MET A 61 8.11 10.52 4.50
N ILE A 62 9.13 11.37 4.42
CA ILE A 62 10.38 11.07 3.70
C ILE A 62 11.03 9.80 4.25
N LYS A 63 11.12 9.68 5.57
CA LYS A 63 11.70 8.53 6.27
C LYS A 63 10.95 7.23 5.98
N ILE A 64 9.61 7.26 5.99
CA ILE A 64 8.76 6.08 5.72
C ILE A 64 8.92 5.63 4.26
N VAL A 65 8.83 6.58 3.31
CA VAL A 65 9.02 6.29 1.88
C VAL A 65 10.42 5.73 1.62
N SER A 66 11.46 6.34 2.20
CA SER A 66 12.86 5.94 1.99
C SER A 66 13.15 4.53 2.55
N ARG A 67 12.60 4.20 3.72
CA ARG A 67 12.82 2.91 4.40
C ARG A 67 11.94 1.79 3.88
N SER A 68 10.83 2.10 3.22
CA SER A 68 9.95 1.08 2.66
C SER A 68 10.66 0.23 1.61
N SER A 69 10.56 -1.09 1.74
CA SER A 69 10.96 -2.05 0.71
C SER A 69 9.94 -2.17 -0.44
N MET A 70 8.72 -1.66 -0.23
CA MET A 70 7.62 -1.74 -1.20
C MET A 70 7.65 -0.58 -2.20
N VAL A 71 8.35 0.51 -1.89
CA VAL A 71 8.55 1.66 -2.78
C VAL A 71 9.83 1.47 -3.59
N SER A 72 9.76 1.78 -4.90
CA SER A 72 10.90 1.65 -5.81
C SER A 72 12.07 2.56 -5.42
N VAL A 73 13.30 2.06 -5.58
CA VAL A 73 14.52 2.85 -5.33
C VAL A 73 14.58 4.14 -6.15
N PHE A 74 13.92 4.19 -7.31
CA PHE A 74 13.84 5.38 -8.16
C PHE A 74 12.83 6.41 -7.68
N GLU A 75 11.83 6.01 -6.90
CA GLU A 75 10.78 6.89 -6.36
C GLU A 75 11.24 7.59 -5.09
N LYS A 76 12.12 6.94 -4.31
CA LYS A 76 12.62 7.44 -3.01
C LYS A 76 13.31 8.81 -3.10
N PRO A 77 14.37 9.01 -3.91
CA PRO A 77 15.01 10.32 -4.00
C PRO A 77 14.06 11.37 -4.57
N LYS A 78 13.22 11.01 -5.56
CA LYS A 78 12.23 11.92 -6.14
C LYS A 78 11.23 12.44 -5.10
N PHE A 79 10.70 11.55 -4.25
CA PHE A 79 9.77 11.95 -3.20
C PHE A 79 10.45 12.83 -2.15
N ARG A 80 11.68 12.47 -1.73
CA ARG A 80 12.47 13.29 -0.78
C ARG A 80 12.70 14.70 -1.33
N ASP A 81 13.21 14.80 -2.55
CA ASP A 81 13.59 16.07 -3.14
C ASP A 81 12.33 16.93 -3.39
N PHE A 82 11.23 16.32 -3.84
CA PHE A 82 9.92 16.95 -3.93
C PHE A 82 9.46 17.51 -2.58
N ALA A 83 9.41 16.67 -1.53
CA ALA A 83 8.90 17.08 -0.22
C ALA A 83 9.74 18.18 0.43
N ASN A 84 11.07 18.16 0.21
CA ASN A 84 11.96 19.21 0.68
C ASN A 84 11.76 20.53 -0.08
N GLY A 85 11.51 20.45 -1.38
CA GLY A 85 11.34 21.59 -2.28
C GLY A 85 9.97 22.28 -2.20
N LEU A 86 8.99 21.70 -1.52
CA LEU A 86 7.67 22.32 -1.33
C LEU A 86 7.76 23.66 -0.57
N GLU A 87 6.97 24.63 -1.02
CA GLU A 87 6.77 25.89 -0.31
C GLU A 87 6.04 25.66 1.03
N PRO A 88 6.15 26.59 2.00
CA PRO A 88 5.49 26.43 3.31
C PRO A 88 3.98 26.15 3.21
N LYS A 89 3.28 26.81 2.28
CA LYS A 89 1.84 26.59 2.03
C LYS A 89 1.56 25.17 1.54
N GLU A 90 2.39 24.64 0.65
CA GLU A 90 2.25 23.30 0.09
C GLU A 90 2.61 22.22 1.12
N LYS A 91 3.64 22.44 1.95
CA LYS A 91 3.97 21.55 3.08
C LYS A 91 2.79 21.45 4.05
N ASN A 92 2.21 22.59 4.43
CA ASN A 92 1.02 22.61 5.28
C ASN A 92 -0.18 21.89 4.63
N ALA A 93 -0.37 22.04 3.32
CA ALA A 93 -1.41 21.35 2.59
C ALA A 93 -1.19 19.83 2.54
N LEU A 94 0.04 19.38 2.29
CA LEU A 94 0.40 17.96 2.29
C LEU A 94 0.19 17.32 3.67
N VAL A 95 0.65 17.98 4.74
CA VAL A 95 0.48 17.53 6.12
C VAL A 95 -1.00 17.50 6.53
N ALA A 96 -1.77 18.51 6.15
CA ALA A 96 -3.21 18.54 6.39
C ALA A 96 -3.94 17.42 5.62
N GLY A 97 -3.54 17.16 4.38
CA GLY A 97 -4.06 16.07 3.56
C GLY A 97 -3.78 14.71 4.20
N LEU A 98 -2.53 14.45 4.64
CA LEU A 98 -2.18 13.22 5.35
C LEU A 98 -2.95 13.07 6.66
N LYS A 99 -3.10 14.14 7.45
CA LYS A 99 -3.90 14.12 8.68
C LYS A 99 -5.34 13.71 8.39
N GLN A 100 -5.93 14.33 7.37
CA GLN A 100 -7.30 14.09 6.98
C GLN A 100 -7.47 12.66 6.43
N GLN A 101 -6.50 12.15 5.68
CA GLN A 101 -6.52 10.78 5.17
C GLN A 101 -6.44 9.74 6.29
N LEU A 102 -5.59 9.96 7.30
CA LEU A 102 -5.34 8.98 8.35
C LEU A 102 -6.34 9.08 9.52
N HIS A 103 -6.84 10.27 9.83
CA HIS A 103 -7.62 10.57 11.05
C HIS A 103 -8.97 11.26 10.80
N GLY A 104 -9.39 11.42 9.55
CA GLY A 104 -10.60 12.14 9.18
C GLY A 104 -11.25 11.60 7.91
N ASP A 105 -11.69 12.52 7.05
CA ASP A 105 -12.31 12.19 5.76
C ASP A 105 -11.25 11.68 4.76
N GLU A 106 -11.21 10.36 4.58
CA GLU A 106 -10.16 9.69 3.81
C GLU A 106 -10.07 10.17 2.36
N GLN A 107 -11.22 10.35 1.72
CA GLN A 107 -11.32 10.80 0.33
C GLN A 107 -10.71 12.19 0.17
N LYS A 108 -11.16 13.14 0.97
CA LYS A 108 -10.63 14.51 0.91
C LYS A 108 -9.14 14.57 1.22
N GLY A 109 -8.68 13.75 2.17
CA GLY A 109 -7.26 13.62 2.48
C GLY A 109 -6.44 13.10 1.29
N PHE A 110 -6.91 12.02 0.68
CA PHE A 110 -6.32 11.42 -0.52
C PHE A 110 -6.25 12.42 -1.68
N GLU A 111 -7.36 13.08 -2.01
CA GLU A 111 -7.45 14.02 -3.13
C GLU A 111 -6.52 15.23 -2.90
N LYS A 112 -6.46 15.74 -1.66
CA LYS A 112 -5.55 16.84 -1.30
C LYS A 112 -4.08 16.45 -1.45
N ILE A 113 -3.70 15.25 -1.02
CA ILE A 113 -2.33 14.74 -1.23
C ILE A 113 -2.04 14.59 -2.72
N LEU A 114 -2.99 14.01 -3.47
CA LEU A 114 -2.88 13.79 -4.90
C LEU A 114 -2.63 15.12 -5.65
N ASP A 115 -3.38 16.17 -5.33
CA ASP A 115 -3.22 17.47 -5.98
C ASP A 115 -1.85 18.10 -5.72
N ILE A 116 -1.31 17.97 -4.50
CA ILE A 116 0.06 18.39 -4.20
C ILE A 116 1.08 17.57 -5.00
N MET A 117 0.94 16.24 -5.05
CA MET A 117 1.84 15.36 -5.81
C MET A 117 1.80 15.60 -7.32
N LYS A 118 0.67 16.08 -7.87
CA LYS A 118 0.56 16.45 -9.30
C LYS A 118 1.46 17.63 -9.65
N ILE A 119 1.63 18.61 -8.76
CA ILE A 119 2.52 19.77 -8.96
C ILE A 119 3.95 19.28 -9.28
N GLY A 120 4.44 18.31 -8.50
CA GLY A 120 5.76 17.70 -8.69
C GLY A 120 5.83 16.62 -9.77
N LYS A 121 4.72 16.28 -10.45
CA LYS A 121 4.60 15.13 -11.37
C LYS A 121 5.05 13.80 -10.75
N ILE A 122 4.86 13.65 -9.44
CA ILE A 122 5.20 12.43 -8.68
C ILE A 122 3.97 11.66 -8.19
N ALA A 123 2.77 11.99 -8.67
CA ALA A 123 1.54 11.29 -8.32
C ALA A 123 1.62 9.82 -8.77
N LYS A 124 1.91 8.91 -7.82
CA LYS A 124 2.07 7.48 -8.03
C LYS A 124 1.33 6.70 -6.94
N TRP A 125 0.76 5.58 -7.35
CA TRP A 125 0.03 4.67 -6.46
C TRP A 125 0.85 4.21 -5.25
N SER A 126 2.12 3.85 -5.47
CA SER A 126 3.03 3.43 -4.39
C SER A 126 3.24 4.54 -3.36
N LEU A 127 3.43 5.78 -3.79
CA LEU A 127 3.69 6.92 -2.90
C LEU A 127 2.45 7.33 -2.09
N ILE A 128 1.25 7.31 -2.69
CA ILE A 128 0.03 7.73 -1.99
C ILE A 128 -0.53 6.65 -1.04
N SER A 129 -0.26 5.37 -1.31
CA SER A 129 -0.78 4.25 -0.52
C SER A 129 0.17 3.72 0.56
N ILE A 130 1.46 4.12 0.55
CA ILE A 130 2.45 3.54 1.48
C ILE A 130 2.25 3.96 2.94
N CYS A 131 1.85 5.20 3.20
CA CYS A 131 1.59 5.63 4.58
C CYS A 131 0.31 4.98 5.13
N PRO A 132 -0.84 4.98 4.40
CA PRO A 132 -2.05 4.27 4.84
C PRO A 132 -1.83 2.79 5.15
N VAL A 133 -1.18 2.02 4.25
CA VAL A 133 -0.97 0.58 4.45
C VAL A 133 -0.12 0.26 5.68
N TYR A 134 0.84 1.10 6.05
CA TYR A 134 1.58 0.91 7.30
C TYR A 134 0.82 1.42 8.52
N PHE A 135 -0.02 2.45 8.36
CA PHE A 135 -0.78 3.03 9.47
C PHE A 135 -1.93 2.11 9.91
N ARG A 136 -2.66 1.53 8.95
CA ARG A 136 -3.78 0.59 9.15
C ARG A 136 -3.58 -0.68 8.32
N PRO A 137 -2.63 -1.56 8.73
CA PRO A 137 -2.18 -2.69 7.92
C PRO A 137 -3.24 -3.78 7.70
N GLN A 138 -4.31 -3.77 8.47
CA GLN A 138 -5.41 -4.73 8.31
C GLN A 138 -6.48 -4.26 7.32
N ASP A 139 -6.58 -2.96 7.05
CA ASP A 139 -7.69 -2.39 6.27
C ASP A 139 -7.22 -1.73 4.98
N GLU A 140 -6.11 -0.99 5.04
CA GLU A 140 -5.54 -0.25 3.92
C GLU A 140 -4.72 -1.16 3.01
N VAL A 141 -4.61 -0.80 1.73
CA VAL A 141 -3.95 -1.63 0.72
C VAL A 141 -2.84 -0.87 0.01
N PHE A 142 -1.72 -1.55 -0.23
CA PHE A 142 -0.65 -1.01 -1.06
C PHE A 142 -0.95 -1.27 -2.54
N VAL A 143 -0.94 -0.23 -3.36
CA VAL A 143 -1.22 -0.36 -4.80
C VAL A 143 0.10 -0.35 -5.57
N LYS A 144 0.59 -1.53 -5.95
CA LYS A 144 1.71 -1.68 -6.88
C LYS A 144 1.18 -1.86 -8.31
N PRO A 145 1.59 -1.04 -9.30
CA PRO A 145 1.02 -1.04 -10.65
C PRO A 145 0.92 -2.42 -11.33
N THR A 146 1.98 -3.21 -11.31
CA THR A 146 2.02 -4.53 -11.97
C THR A 146 1.14 -5.54 -11.26
N THR A 147 1.23 -5.60 -9.93
CA THR A 147 0.41 -6.47 -9.09
C THR A 147 -1.06 -6.13 -9.22
N ALA A 148 -1.44 -4.85 -9.11
CA ALA A 148 -2.84 -4.43 -9.21
C ALA A 148 -3.45 -4.80 -10.56
N LYS A 149 -2.75 -4.51 -11.67
CA LYS A 149 -3.19 -4.91 -13.01
C LYS A 149 -3.33 -6.43 -13.17
N GLY A 150 -2.36 -7.19 -12.65
CA GLY A 150 -2.38 -8.64 -12.69
C GLY A 150 -3.54 -9.23 -11.88
N VAL A 151 -3.77 -8.72 -10.66
CA VAL A 151 -4.89 -9.12 -9.80
C VAL A 151 -6.23 -8.83 -10.47
N ILE A 152 -6.41 -7.63 -11.04
CA ILE A 152 -7.64 -7.25 -11.75
C ILE A 152 -7.93 -8.22 -12.90
N ALA A 153 -6.93 -8.48 -13.74
CA ALA A 153 -7.08 -9.37 -14.89
C ALA A 153 -7.29 -10.82 -14.48
N HIS A 154 -6.49 -11.33 -13.53
CA HIS A 154 -6.53 -12.74 -13.15
C HIS A 154 -7.84 -13.10 -12.44
N PHE A 155 -8.27 -12.30 -11.46
CA PHE A 155 -9.49 -12.55 -10.67
C PHE A 155 -10.74 -11.89 -11.24
N GLU A 156 -10.69 -11.40 -12.49
CA GLU A 156 -11.83 -10.88 -13.23
C GLU A 156 -12.58 -9.78 -12.45
N LEU A 157 -11.84 -8.79 -11.98
CA LEU A 157 -12.37 -7.65 -11.24
C LEU A 157 -12.89 -6.58 -12.20
N HIS A 158 -13.94 -6.90 -12.97
CA HIS A 158 -14.42 -6.10 -14.10
C HIS A 158 -14.84 -4.66 -13.78
N SER A 159 -15.19 -4.37 -12.53
CA SER A 159 -15.56 -3.03 -12.09
C SER A 159 -14.35 -2.10 -11.91
N LEU A 160 -13.15 -2.64 -11.77
CA LEU A 160 -11.93 -1.85 -11.57
C LEU A 160 -11.26 -1.46 -12.89
N LEU A 161 -11.10 -0.16 -13.10
CA LEU A 161 -10.34 0.40 -14.22
C LEU A 161 -8.98 0.95 -13.74
N TYR A 162 -7.89 0.23 -13.96
CA TYR A 162 -6.57 0.77 -13.57
C TYR A 162 -6.18 1.99 -14.41
N ARG A 163 -5.74 3.07 -13.74
CA ARG A 163 -5.09 4.24 -14.37
C ARG A 163 -3.74 4.52 -13.70
N PRO A 164 -2.71 5.00 -14.41
CA PRO A 164 -1.41 5.29 -13.79
C PRO A 164 -1.48 6.39 -12.71
N GLN A 165 -2.32 7.41 -12.91
CA GLN A 165 -2.59 8.44 -11.91
C GLN A 165 -3.58 7.91 -10.86
N PRO A 166 -3.29 8.07 -9.56
CA PRO A 166 -4.23 7.70 -8.50
C PRO A 166 -5.55 8.46 -8.58
N TYR A 167 -6.64 7.79 -8.19
CA TYR A 167 -7.96 8.39 -7.99
C TYR A 167 -8.75 7.60 -6.93
N TRP A 168 -9.65 8.28 -6.22
CA TRP A 168 -10.21 7.75 -4.98
C TRP A 168 -11.11 6.53 -5.20
N GLU A 169 -11.98 6.58 -6.21
CA GLU A 169 -12.97 5.55 -6.50
C GLU A 169 -12.30 4.18 -6.71
N PHE A 170 -11.20 4.15 -7.48
CA PHE A 170 -10.41 2.92 -7.62
C PHE A 170 -9.81 2.47 -6.30
N TYR A 171 -9.23 3.38 -5.50
CA TYR A 171 -8.59 3.00 -4.25
C TYR A 171 -9.59 2.40 -3.27
N GLN A 172 -10.75 3.04 -3.11
CA GLN A 172 -11.81 2.58 -2.23
C GLN A 172 -12.33 1.20 -2.66
N GLU A 173 -12.63 1.03 -3.94
CA GLU A 173 -13.16 -0.22 -4.46
C GLU A 173 -12.12 -1.34 -4.42
N PHE A 174 -10.87 -1.08 -4.83
CA PHE A 174 -9.79 -2.04 -4.76
C PHE A 174 -9.54 -2.48 -3.31
N ARG A 175 -9.52 -1.54 -2.35
CA ARG A 175 -9.45 -1.83 -0.92
C ARG A 175 -10.60 -2.73 -0.46
N SER A 176 -11.83 -2.41 -0.84
CA SER A 176 -13.01 -3.19 -0.49
C SER A 176 -12.94 -4.63 -1.01
N ILE A 177 -12.60 -4.81 -2.29
CA ILE A 177 -12.46 -6.13 -2.90
C ILE A 177 -11.35 -6.93 -2.22
N ILE A 178 -10.19 -6.33 -1.96
CA ILE A 178 -9.08 -7.02 -1.28
C ILE A 178 -9.49 -7.45 0.14
N ASN A 179 -10.23 -6.61 0.86
CA ASN A 179 -10.73 -6.95 2.20
C ASN A 179 -11.76 -8.09 2.16
N ASP A 180 -12.65 -8.10 1.17
CA ASP A 180 -13.59 -9.19 0.93
C ASP A 180 -12.90 -10.50 0.47
N MET A 181 -11.82 -10.40 -0.31
CA MET A 181 -11.00 -11.56 -0.67
C MET A 181 -10.35 -12.22 0.54
N LYS A 182 -9.85 -11.43 1.51
CA LYS A 182 -9.24 -11.95 2.74
C LYS A 182 -10.19 -12.82 3.55
N THR A 183 -11.49 -12.53 3.56
CA THR A 183 -12.48 -13.33 4.31
C THR A 183 -12.84 -14.65 3.62
N LYS A 184 -12.34 -14.89 2.41
CA LYS A 184 -12.67 -16.04 1.57
C LYS A 184 -11.52 -17.03 1.44
N VAL A 185 -10.43 -16.80 2.15
CA VAL A 185 -9.25 -17.69 2.20
C VAL A 185 -8.90 -18.03 3.65
N ASP A 186 -7.96 -18.95 3.81
CA ASP A 186 -7.39 -19.36 5.07
C ASP A 186 -6.76 -18.16 5.78
N PRO A 187 -7.05 -17.95 7.09
CA PRO A 187 -6.53 -16.83 7.85
C PRO A 187 -5.00 -16.70 7.85
N SER A 188 -4.27 -17.79 7.63
CA SER A 188 -2.80 -17.79 7.51
C SER A 188 -2.29 -16.94 6.34
N LEU A 189 -3.13 -16.70 5.32
CA LEU A 189 -2.81 -15.87 4.15
C LEU A 189 -3.19 -14.39 4.34
N SER A 190 -4.02 -14.08 5.34
CA SER A 190 -4.60 -12.75 5.55
C SER A 190 -4.04 -12.02 6.78
N VAL A 191 -2.78 -12.28 7.18
CA VAL A 191 -2.15 -11.70 8.38
C VAL A 191 -2.07 -10.17 8.37
N ASN A 192 -1.98 -9.56 7.18
CA ASN A 192 -2.17 -8.13 6.91
C ASN A 192 -2.33 -7.94 5.39
N SER A 193 -2.76 -6.74 4.97
CA SER A 193 -2.98 -6.42 3.56
C SER A 193 -1.72 -6.49 2.69
N ALA A 194 -0.53 -6.21 3.24
CA ALA A 194 0.72 -6.31 2.49
C ALA A 194 1.10 -7.78 2.22
N ALA A 195 0.94 -8.66 3.21
CA ALA A 195 1.13 -10.09 3.03
C ALA A 195 0.10 -10.65 2.04
N PHE A 196 -1.18 -10.30 2.21
CA PHE A 196 -2.24 -10.78 1.34
C PHE A 196 -2.03 -10.37 -0.13
N THR A 197 -1.69 -9.10 -0.39
CA THR A 197 -1.35 -8.66 -1.76
C THR A 197 -0.07 -9.31 -2.30
N GLY A 198 0.86 -9.68 -1.42
CA GLY A 198 2.02 -10.51 -1.75
C GLY A 198 1.64 -11.93 -2.17
N PHE A 199 0.72 -12.58 -1.45
CA PHE A 199 0.12 -13.86 -1.84
C PHE A 199 -0.50 -13.77 -3.23
N LEU A 200 -1.39 -12.79 -3.46
CA LEU A 200 -2.03 -12.62 -4.76
C LEU A 200 -1.02 -12.41 -5.88
N MET A 201 0.05 -11.64 -5.63
CA MET A 201 1.14 -11.43 -6.59
C MET A 201 1.83 -12.75 -6.96
N MET A 202 2.13 -13.60 -5.97
CA MET A 202 2.79 -14.89 -6.18
C MET A 202 1.88 -15.90 -6.91
N SER A 203 0.57 -15.71 -6.86
CA SER A 203 -0.40 -16.54 -7.58
C SER A 203 -0.58 -16.16 -9.06
N LEU A 204 -0.05 -15.00 -9.49
CA LEU A 204 -0.22 -14.53 -10.87
C LEU A 204 0.54 -15.42 -11.85
N PRO A 205 -0.05 -15.76 -13.02
CA PRO A 205 0.60 -16.59 -14.04
C PRO A 205 1.97 -16.08 -14.48
N SER A 206 2.16 -14.77 -14.58
CA SER A 206 3.43 -14.14 -14.98
C SER A 206 4.57 -14.28 -13.97
N MET A 207 4.30 -14.85 -12.78
CA MET A 207 5.29 -15.10 -11.72
C MET A 207 5.57 -16.60 -11.53
N LYS A 208 4.94 -17.49 -12.32
CA LYS A 208 5.11 -18.95 -12.19
C LYS A 208 6.45 -19.47 -12.74
N ASP A 209 7.21 -18.63 -13.45
CA ASP A 209 8.50 -18.96 -14.08
C ASP A 209 9.72 -18.33 -13.37
N LEU A 210 9.54 -17.78 -12.16
CA LEU A 210 10.59 -17.23 -11.28
C LEU A 210 10.87 -18.16 -10.09
#